data_AF-A0A4R4RYL9-F1
#
_entry.id   AF-A0A4R4RYL9-F1
#
_cell.length_a   1.000
_cell.length_b   1.000
_cell.length_c   1.000
_cell.angle_alpha   90.00
_cell.angle_beta   90.00
_cell.angle_gamma   90.00
#
_symmetry.space_group_name_H-M   'P 1'
#
loop_
_entity.id
_entity.type
_entity.pdbx_description
1 polymer ?
#
loop_
_entity_poly.entity_id
_entity_poly.type
_entity_poly.pdbx_seq_one_letter_code
_entity_poly.pdbx_strand_id
1 'polypeptide(L)' 'MGQLLNEPIRAEHDLAGRLTAYEWRGSRYAVDEVLKTYGTAHEGRVYRVRVTGAEGVAVAELGRDEDRWRLRHVFSA' A
#
# COMPACT_ATOMS: atom_id res chain seq x y z
N MET A 1 11.89 12.82 0.02
CA MET A 1 12.45 11.46 -0.20
C MET A 1 11.56 10.47 0.53
N GLY A 2 11.15 9.36 -0.10
CA GLY A 2 10.37 8.32 0.58
C GLY A 2 11.26 7.38 1.39
N GLN A 3 10.79 6.89 2.53
CA GLN A 3 11.52 5.89 3.30
C GLN A 3 11.38 4.53 2.61
N LEU A 4 12.49 3.89 2.22
CA LEU A 4 12.48 2.52 1.69
C LEU A 4 12.18 1.56 2.84
N LEU A 5 11.08 0.83 2.68
CA LEU A 5 10.59 -0.20 3.57
C LEU A 5 10.46 -1.48 2.74
N ASN A 6 10.60 -2.64 3.35
CA ASN A 6 10.33 -3.90 2.66
C ASN A 6 9.64 -4.85 3.63
N GLU A 7 8.62 -4.31 4.28
CA GLU A 7 7.97 -4.91 5.43
C GLU A 7 6.62 -5.48 5.05
N PRO A 8 6.22 -6.63 5.62
CA PRO A 8 4.89 -7.19 5.40
C PRO A 8 3.80 -6.27 5.98
N ILE A 9 2.65 -6.25 5.30
CA ILE A 9 1.43 -5.57 5.76
C ILE A 9 0.25 -6.52 5.67
N ARG A 10 -0.82 -6.21 6.40
CA ARG A 10 -2.12 -6.86 6.20
C ARG A 10 -2.97 -5.96 5.32
N ALA A 11 -3.29 -6.43 4.12
CA ALA A 11 -4.14 -5.70 3.18
C ALA A 11 -5.61 -6.03 3.40
N GLU A 12 -6.45 -5.00 3.46
CA GLU A 12 -7.90 -5.10 3.46
C GLU A 12 -8.43 -4.82 2.06
N HIS A 13 -9.41 -5.62 1.63
CA HIS A 13 -10.03 -5.47 0.32
C HIS A 13 -11.55 -5.38 0.45
N ASP A 14 -12.19 -4.70 -0.49
CA ASP A 14 -13.64 -4.77 -0.64
C ASP A 14 -14.09 -6.11 -1.26
N LEU A 15 -15.41 -6.29 -1.38
CA LEU A 15 -16.02 -7.47 -1.99
C LEU A 15 -15.64 -7.67 -3.47
N ALA A 16 -15.18 -6.61 -4.15
CA ALA A 16 -14.69 -6.66 -5.52
C ALA A 16 -13.18 -6.96 -5.59
N GLY A 17 -12.52 -7.17 -4.46
CA GLY A 17 -11.09 -7.44 -4.37
C GLY A 17 -10.19 -6.21 -4.53
N ARG A 18 -10.75 -4.99 -4.46
CA ARG A 18 -9.98 -3.75 -4.53
C ARG A 18 -9.39 -3.43 -3.17
N LEU A 19 -8.14 -2.97 -3.15
CA LEU A 19 -7.46 -2.57 -1.91
C LEU A 19 -8.14 -1.33 -1.32
N THR A 20 -8.61 -1.43 -0.07
CA THR A 20 -9.32 -0.35 0.64
C THR A 20 -8.58 0.17 1.85
N ALA A 21 -7.71 -0.64 2.46
CA ALA A 21 -6.86 -0.23 3.57
C ALA A 21 -5.70 -1.21 3.76
N TYR A 22 -4.73 -0.85 4.59
CA TYR A 22 -3.77 -1.81 5.13
C TYR A 22 -3.37 -1.48 6.57
N GLU A 23 -2.95 -2.51 7.30
CA GLU A 23 -2.34 -2.38 8.63
C GLU A 23 -0.82 -2.55 8.53
N TRP A 24 -0.09 -1.62 9.15
CA TRP A 24 1.36 -1.67 9.31
C TRP A 24 1.73 -1.21 10.72
N ARG A 25 2.50 -2.04 11.44
CA ARG A 25 2.96 -1.79 12.82
C ARG A 25 1.85 -1.39 13.81
N GLY A 26 0.66 -1.97 13.65
CA GLY A 26 -0.50 -1.72 14.52
C GLY A 26 -1.30 -0.46 14.17
N SER A 27 -0.90 0.28 13.13
CA SER A 27 -1.64 1.42 12.59
C SER A 27 -2.36 1.04 11.30
N ARG A 28 -3.62 1.48 11.16
CA ARG A 28 -4.42 1.30 9.95
C ARG A 28 -4.33 2.53 9.05
N TYR A 29 -4.15 2.30 7.76
CA TYR A 29 -4.09 3.31 6.72
C TYR A 29 -5.20 3.05 5.71
N ALA A 30 -6.19 3.94 5.63
CA ALA A 30 -7.27 3.86 4.64
C ALA A 30 -6.73 4.29 3.27
N VAL A 31 -7.05 3.54 2.21
CA VAL A 31 -6.70 3.91 0.84
C VAL A 31 -7.77 4.84 0.30
N ASP A 32 -7.38 6.08 0.02
CA ASP A 32 -8.26 7.10 -0.55
C ASP A 32 -8.33 6.95 -2.08
N GLU A 33 -7.18 6.70 -2.71
CA GLU A 33 -7.07 6.63 -4.16
C GLU A 33 -5.85 5.79 -4.59
N VAL A 34 -5.99 5.01 -5.66
CA VAL A 34 -4.86 4.37 -6.35
C VAL A 34 -4.35 5.33 -7.42
N LEU A 35 -3.18 5.92 -7.18
CA LEU A 35 -2.59 6.92 -8.08
C LEU A 35 -1.98 6.26 -9.33
N LYS A 36 -1.22 5.17 -9.13
CA LYS A 36 -0.55 4.42 -10.20
C LYS A 36 -0.41 2.95 -9.84
N THR A 37 -0.42 2.10 -10.86
CA THR A 37 -0.06 0.68 -10.74
C THR A 37 1.05 0.37 -11.73
N TYR A 38 2.07 -0.34 -11.26
CA TYR A 38 3.25 -0.75 -12.03
C TYR A 38 3.42 -2.27 -11.97
N GLY A 39 4.18 -2.82 -12.92
CA GLY A 39 4.53 -4.24 -12.97
C GLY A 39 3.39 -5.14 -13.46
N THR A 40 3.71 -6.42 -13.65
CA THR A 40 2.77 -7.45 -14.07
C THR A 40 2.46 -8.40 -12.90
N ALA A 41 1.42 -9.23 -13.02
CA ALA A 41 1.09 -10.20 -11.98
C ALA A 41 2.20 -11.25 -11.74
N HIS A 42 3.05 -11.51 -12.74
CA HIS A 42 4.13 -12.50 -12.64
C HIS A 42 5.44 -11.90 -12.09
N GLU A 43 5.66 -10.60 -12.26
CA GLU A 43 6.89 -9.91 -11.81
C GLU A 43 6.72 -9.17 -10.48
N GLY A 44 5.51 -9.21 -9.92
CA GLY A 44 5.10 -8.44 -8.75
C GLY A 44 4.49 -7.10 -9.15
N ARG A 45 3.25 -6.84 -8.69
CA ARG A 45 2.58 -5.55 -8.92
C ARG A 45 2.95 -4.56 -7.83
N VAL A 46 3.18 -3.30 -8.19
CA VAL A 46 3.36 -2.20 -7.24
C VAL A 46 2.23 -1.21 -7.39
N TYR A 47 1.57 -0.90 -6.28
CA TYR A 47 0.48 0.06 -6.20
C TYR A 47 0.98 1.30 -5.48
N ARG A 48 1.00 2.44 -6.16
CA ARG A 48 1.17 3.75 -5.52
C ARG A 48 -0.20 4.28 -5.15
N VAL A 49 -0.42 4.48 -3.86
CA VAL A 49 -1.73 4.84 -3.29
C VAL A 49 -1.61 6.10 -2.45
N ARG A 50 -2.66 6.91 -2.45
CA ARG A 50 -2.88 7.94 -1.44
C ARG A 50 -3.62 7.30 -0.27
N VAL A 51 -3.15 7.56 0.94
CA VAL A 51 -3.71 6.97 2.16
C VAL A 51 -3.92 8.03 3.24
N THR A 52 -4.89 7.76 4.10
CA THR A 52 -5.15 8.51 5.33
C THR A 52 -4.94 7.58 6.54
N GLY A 53 -4.01 7.94 7.41
CA GLY A 53 -3.69 7.22 8.64
C GLY A 53 -3.68 8.12 9.87
N ALA A 54 -3.18 7.61 11.00
CA ALA A 54 -3.14 8.34 12.27
C ALA A 54 -2.31 9.64 12.21
N GLU A 55 -1.27 9.67 11.38
CA GLU A 55 -0.38 10.83 11.20
C GLU A 55 -0.85 11.79 10.09
N GLY A 56 -2.01 11.53 9.49
CA GLY A 56 -2.58 12.32 8.39
C GLY A 56 -2.46 11.64 7.03
N VAL A 57 -2.40 12.45 5.97
CA VAL A 57 -2.37 11.98 4.58
C VAL A 57 -0.93 11.68 4.16
N ALA A 58 -0.73 10.53 3.51
CA ALA A 58 0.53 10.14 2.91
C ALA A 58 0.33 9.49 1.54
N VAL A 59 1.43 9.35 0.79
CA VAL A 59 1.48 8.46 -0.37
C VAL A 59 2.31 7.24 -0.01
N ALA A 60 1.85 6.05 -0.35
CA ALA A 60 2.57 4.80 -0.09
C ALA A 60 2.73 3.99 -1.38
N GLU A 61 3.80 3.21 -1.44
CA GLU A 61 3.99 2.18 -2.46
C GLU A 61 3.89 0.80 -1.83
N LEU A 62 3.00 -0.02 -2.35
CA LEU A 62 2.69 -1.35 -1.85
C LEU A 62 2.99 -2.37 -2.94
N GLY A 63 3.91 -3.30 -2.66
CA GLY A 63 4.17 -4.44 -3.54
C GLY A 63 3.24 -5.60 -3.22
N ARG A 64 2.72 -6.27 -4.26
CA ARG A 64 1.98 -7.53 -4.18
C ARG A 64 2.69 -8.58 -5.00
N ASP A 65 3.09 -9.66 -4.35
CA ASP A 65 3.77 -10.82 -4.93
C ASP A 65 3.12 -12.10 -4.40
N GLU A 66 2.63 -12.99 -5.26
CA GLU A 66 1.92 -14.23 -4.88
C GLU A 66 0.92 -14.02 -3.70
N ASP A 67 0.10 -12.97 -3.80
CA ASP A 67 -0.87 -12.52 -2.77
C ASP A 67 -0.30 -11.99 -1.44
N ARG A 68 1.02 -11.88 -1.32
CA ARG A 68 1.70 -11.25 -0.18
C ARG A 68 1.90 -9.77 -0.42
N TRP A 69 1.41 -8.97 0.50
CA TRP A 69 1.54 -7.53 0.47
C TRP A 69 2.71 -7.03 1.30
N ARG A 70 3.46 -6.07 0.74
CA ARG A 70 4.59 -5.43 1.40
C ARG A 70 4.58 -3.92 1.19
N LEU A 71 4.81 -3.17 2.26
CA LEU A 71 5.07 -1.73 2.18
C LEU A 71 6.49 -1.52 1.66
N ARG A 72 6.60 -0.80 0.54
CA ARG A 72 7.85 -0.50 -0.17
C ARG A 72 8.36 0.90 0.11
N HIS A 73 7.47 1.89 0.06
CA HIS A 73 7.80 3.26 0.41
C HIS A 73 6.66 3.96 1.10
N VAL A 74 6.99 4.90 1.98
CA VAL A 74 6.07 5.93 2.47
C VAL A 74 6.67 7.29 2.13
N PHE A 75 5.86 8.13 1.51
CA PHE A 75 6.12 9.53 1.22
C PHE A 75 5.17 10.34 2.11
N SER A 76 5.68 10.84 3.23
CA SER A 76 4.98 11.81 4.06
C SER A 76 4.78 13.12 3.28
N ALA A 77 3.61 13.73 3.43
CA ALA A 77 3.34 15.09 2.93
C ALA A 77 4.15 16.13 3.72
#